data_AF-A0A7R9GHJ6-F1
#
_entry.id   AF-A0A7R9GHJ6-F1
#
_cell.length_a   1.000
_cell.length_b   1.000
_cell.length_c   1.000
_cell.angle_alpha   90.00
_cell.angle_beta   90.00
_cell.angle_gamma   90.00
#
_symmetry.space_group_name_H-M   'P 1'
#
loop_
_entity.id
_entity.type
_entity.pdbx_description
1 polymer ?
#
loop_
_entity_poly.entity_id
_entity_poly.type
_entity_poly.pdbx_seq_one_letter_code
_entity_poly.pdbx_strand_id
1 'polypeptide(L)'
;MLCFCEQVPAPKKRVCEDTDIAYVVETTYPHIETMRIGQNFRHFCTCPLNTKFELKEYYTKNGPLADIDISEYTCAPLAACKPEDSCKTVTETPDSFIVENNCACPSPSKCPTSGKPSQEMPVGKGVVKFIPCQ
;
A
#
# COMPACT_ATOMS: atom_id res chain seq x y z
N MET A 1 15.41 35.12 -4.27
CA MET A 1 16.13 34.08 -3.50
C MET A 1 15.08 33.39 -2.64
N LEU A 2 14.58 32.23 -3.06
CA LEU A 2 13.50 31.51 -2.39
C LEU A 2 14.12 30.40 -1.53
N CYS A 3 13.81 30.41 -0.23
CA CYS A 3 14.27 29.40 0.72
C CYS A 3 13.63 28.05 0.39
N PHE A 4 14.46 27.01 0.26
CA PHE A 4 14.01 25.62 0.29
C PHE A 4 13.44 25.33 1.69
N CYS A 5 12.23 24.80 1.76
CA CYS A 5 11.81 24.05 2.95
C CYS A 5 12.76 22.86 3.04
N GLU A 6 13.74 22.93 3.94
CA GLU A 6 14.56 21.78 4.31
C GLU A 6 13.59 20.63 4.60
N GLN A 7 13.67 19.56 3.81
CA GLN A 7 13.00 18.31 4.15
C GLN A 7 13.60 17.88 5.49
N VAL A 8 12.91 18.21 6.58
CA VAL A 8 13.17 17.59 7.88
C VAL A 8 13.09 16.09 7.60
N PRO A 9 14.18 15.32 7.72
CA PRO A 9 14.12 13.89 7.47
C PRO A 9 13.07 13.33 8.42
N ALA A 10 11.96 12.85 7.86
CA ALA A 10 10.88 12.31 8.66
C ALA A 10 11.50 11.29 9.62
N PRO A 11 11.17 11.34 10.92
CA PRO A 11 11.71 10.38 11.87
C PRO A 11 11.47 8.98 11.31
N LYS A 12 12.55 8.18 11.24
CA LYS A 12 12.44 6.80 10.76
C LYS A 12 11.37 6.12 11.60
N LYS A 13 10.26 5.77 10.96
CA LYS A 13 9.18 5.09 11.65
C LYS A 13 9.72 3.76 12.17
N ARG A 14 9.28 3.37 13.37
CA ARG A 14 9.61 2.06 13.93
C ARG A 14 9.07 0.96 13.01
N VAL A 15 9.67 -0.22 13.10
CA VAL A 15 9.12 -1.42 12.45
C VAL A 15 7.89 -1.89 13.23
N CYS A 16 6.84 -2.33 12.53
CA CYS A 16 5.63 -2.87 13.16
C CYS A 16 5.89 -4.26 13.78
N GLU A 17 5.27 -4.52 14.93
CA GLU A 17 5.07 -5.85 15.50
C GLU A 17 3.79 -6.49 14.93
N ASP A 18 3.62 -7.80 15.09
CA ASP A 18 2.55 -8.57 14.42
C ASP A 18 1.11 -8.07 14.71
N THR A 19 0.91 -7.37 15.83
CA THR A 19 -0.41 -6.86 16.24
C THR A 19 -0.61 -5.36 16.05
N ASP A 20 0.45 -4.66 15.62
CA ASP A 20 0.43 -3.21 15.42
C ASP A 20 -0.45 -2.83 14.22
N ILE A 21 -1.24 -1.77 14.40
CA ILE A 21 -1.87 -1.10 13.27
C ILE A 21 -0.78 -0.34 12.50
N ALA A 22 -0.50 -0.79 11.29
CA ALA A 22 0.50 -0.19 10.42
C ALA A 22 0.00 1.14 9.85
N TYR A 23 -1.22 1.14 9.31
CA TYR A 23 -1.88 2.36 8.85
C TYR A 23 -3.40 2.29 8.98
N VAL A 24 -4.01 3.47 8.99
CA VAL A 24 -5.45 3.69 8.99
C VAL A 24 -5.82 4.60 7.83
N VAL A 25 -6.92 4.26 7.16
CA VAL A 25 -7.57 5.10 6.15
C VAL A 25 -8.91 5.54 6.70
N GLU A 26 -9.11 6.85 6.80
CA GLU A 26 -10.39 7.46 7.16
C GLU A 26 -10.98 8.07 5.89
N THR A 27 -12.17 7.63 5.47
CA THR A 27 -12.85 8.14 4.28
C THR A 27 -14.18 8.76 4.69
N THR A 28 -14.37 10.03 4.34
CA THR A 28 -15.56 10.79 4.74
C THR A 28 -16.58 10.86 3.61
N TYR A 29 -17.83 10.53 3.92
CA TYR A 29 -18.99 10.59 3.04
C TYR A 29 -20.08 11.49 3.64
N PRO A 30 -20.51 12.58 2.98
CA PRO A 30 -21.61 13.39 3.46
C PRO A 30 -22.94 12.62 3.34
N HIS A 31 -23.91 12.88 4.22
CA HIS A 31 -25.22 12.19 4.13
C HIS A 31 -26.05 12.61 2.90
N ILE A 32 -25.82 13.83 2.42
CA ILE A 32 -26.58 14.43 1.32
C ILE A 32 -26.12 13.93 -0.06
N GLU A 33 -24.91 13.40 -0.17
CA GLU A 33 -24.32 12.92 -1.42
C GLU A 33 -23.47 11.67 -1.18
N THR A 34 -23.61 10.62 -1.99
CA THR A 34 -22.76 9.42 -1.86
C THR A 34 -21.31 9.64 -2.35
N MET A 35 -20.89 10.89 -2.58
CA MET A 35 -19.57 11.23 -3.08
C MET A 35 -18.58 11.41 -1.93
N ARG A 36 -17.42 10.76 -2.05
CA ARG A 36 -16.30 10.92 -1.10
C ARG A 36 -15.83 12.38 -1.07
N ILE A 37 -15.87 13.03 0.10
CA ILE A 37 -15.40 14.41 0.27
C ILE A 37 -14.01 14.53 0.89
N GLY A 38 -13.49 13.46 1.48
CA GLY A 38 -12.18 13.46 2.11
C GLY A 38 -11.61 12.07 2.29
N GLN A 39 -10.28 11.99 2.28
CA GLN A 39 -9.54 10.79 2.63
C GLN A 39 -8.30 11.19 3.43
N ASN A 40 -8.14 10.60 4.62
CA ASN A 40 -7.00 10.84 5.49
C ASN A 40 -6.25 9.53 5.72
N PHE A 41 -4.92 9.59 5.64
CA PHE A 41 -4.03 8.45 5.81
C PHE A 41 -3.15 8.68 7.03
N ARG A 42 -3.25 7.78 8.01
CA ARG A 42 -2.38 7.80 9.20
C ARG A 42 -1.51 6.56 9.19
N HIS A 43 -0.21 6.74 9.00
CA HIS A 43 0.76 5.65 8.95
C HIS A 43 1.60 5.67 10.23
N PHE A 44 1.55 4.61 11.04
CA PHE A 44 2.12 4.57 12.39
C PHE A 44 3.51 3.90 12.43
N CYS A 45 3.70 2.82 11.66
CA CYS A 45 4.94 2.06 11.62
C CYS A 45 5.17 1.47 10.22
N THR A 46 6.41 1.08 9.92
CA THR A 46 6.76 0.47 8.63
C THR A 46 6.72 -1.06 8.76
N CYS A 47 6.02 -1.72 7.86
CA CYS A 47 6.00 -3.18 7.85
C CYS A 47 7.37 -3.77 7.51
N PRO A 48 7.75 -4.92 8.11
CA PRO A 48 8.96 -5.65 7.74
C PRO A 48 9.00 -6.04 6.26
N LEU A 49 10.19 -6.41 5.76
CA LEU A 49 10.31 -7.04 4.45
C LEU A 49 9.46 -8.33 4.39
N ASN A 50 8.97 -8.66 3.20
CA ASN A 50 8.13 -9.85 2.94
C ASN A 50 6.79 -9.88 3.67
N THR A 51 6.19 -8.71 3.89
CA THR A 51 4.84 -8.58 4.43
C THR A 51 3.95 -7.79 3.47
N LYS A 52 2.64 -7.97 3.61
CA LYS A 52 1.61 -7.16 2.98
C LYS A 52 0.76 -6.47 4.03
N PHE A 53 0.06 -5.44 3.61
CA PHE A 53 -1.00 -4.88 4.42
C PHE A 53 -2.23 -5.79 4.38
N GLU A 54 -2.76 -6.12 5.55
CA GLU A 54 -3.97 -6.91 5.71
C GLU A 54 -5.00 -6.09 6.46
N LEU A 55 -6.24 -6.07 5.96
CA LEU A 55 -7.34 -5.38 6.63
C LEU A 55 -7.64 -6.13 7.93
N LYS A 56 -7.39 -5.48 9.07
CA LYS A 56 -7.70 -6.01 10.39
C LYS A 56 -9.16 -5.75 10.73
N GLU A 57 -9.59 -4.50 10.55
CA GLU A 57 -10.92 -4.05 10.93
C GLU A 57 -11.44 -2.98 9.96
N TYR A 58 -12.74 -3.01 9.73
CA TYR A 58 -13.46 -1.98 9.00
C TYR A 58 -14.73 -1.64 9.77
N TYR A 59 -14.97 -0.34 9.98
CA TYR A 59 -16.18 0.14 10.63
C TYR A 59 -16.51 1.57 10.22
N THR A 60 -17.77 1.93 10.38
CA THR A 60 -18.30 3.26 10.04
C THR A 60 -18.66 4.03 11.31
N LYS A 61 -18.17 5.27 11.44
CA LYS A 61 -18.62 6.21 12.45
C LYS A 61 -19.67 7.13 11.83
N ASN A 62 -20.92 6.98 12.28
CA ASN A 62 -22.02 7.83 11.83
C ASN A 62 -21.96 9.18 12.55
N GLY A 63 -21.82 10.26 11.80
CA GLY A 63 -21.88 11.63 12.31
C GLY A 63 -23.21 12.30 11.96
N PRO A 64 -23.48 13.51 12.48
CA PRO A 64 -24.74 14.23 12.21
C PRO A 64 -24.85 14.79 10.78
N LEU A 65 -23.74 14.87 10.04
CA LEU A 65 -23.68 15.46 8.69
C LEU A 65 -22.97 14.55 7.68
N ALA A 66 -22.19 13.61 8.16
CA ALA A 66 -21.34 12.75 7.36
C ALA A 66 -21.01 11.47 8.12
N ASP A 67 -20.81 10.40 7.38
CA ASP A 67 -20.27 9.13 7.86
C ASP A 67 -18.77 9.08 7.57
N ILE A 68 -18.04 8.41 8.46
CA ILE A 68 -16.60 8.20 8.31
C ILE A 68 -16.34 6.70 8.33
N ASP A 69 -15.94 6.18 7.17
CA ASP A 69 -15.45 4.82 7.03
C ASP A 69 -14.00 4.74 7.46
N ILE A 70 -13.70 3.82 8.37
CA ILE A 70 -12.38 3.63 8.93
C ILE A 70 -11.92 2.21 8.61
N SER A 71 -10.79 2.12 7.93
CA SER A 71 -10.12 0.85 7.62
C SER A 71 -8.78 0.80 8.35
N GLU A 72 -8.61 -0.18 9.23
CA GLU A 72 -7.38 -0.41 9.98
C GLU A 72 -6.61 -1.59 9.39
N TYR A 73 -5.31 -1.41 9.15
CA TYR A 73 -4.48 -2.40 8.49
C TYR A 73 -3.28 -2.80 9.35
N THR A 74 -3.00 -4.09 9.41
CA THR A 74 -1.80 -4.67 10.04
C THR A 74 -0.82 -5.17 8.98
N CYS A 75 0.36 -5.59 9.41
CA CYS A 75 1.32 -6.28 8.55
C CYS A 75 1.10 -7.80 8.66
N ALA A 76 0.86 -8.47 7.54
CA ALA A 76 0.76 -9.92 7.47
C ALA A 76 1.90 -10.51 6.63
N PRO A 77 2.48 -11.66 7.00
CA PRO A 77 3.52 -12.30 6.21
C PRO A 77 3.01 -12.71 4.83
N LEU A 78 3.87 -12.55 3.82
CA LEU A 78 3.62 -13.06 2.48
C LEU A 78 3.86 -14.57 2.43
N ALA A 79 3.00 -15.29 1.69
CA ALA A 79 3.27 -16.69 1.33
C ALA A 79 4.52 -16.79 0.44
N ALA A 80 5.19 -17.94 0.43
CA ALA A 80 6.34 -18.15 -0.45
C ALA A 80 5.90 -18.19 -1.94
N CYS A 81 6.69 -17.58 -2.82
CA CYS A 81 6.45 -17.61 -4.26
C CYS A 81 6.68 -19.01 -4.85
N LYS A 82 5.84 -19.40 -5.81
CA LYS A 82 6.13 -20.52 -6.71
C LYS A 82 7.08 -20.07 -7.83
N PRO A 83 7.75 -21.01 -8.55
CA PRO A 83 8.75 -20.67 -9.57
C PRO A 83 8.28 -19.70 -10.67
N GLU A 84 6.99 -19.73 -11.01
CA GLU A 84 6.39 -18.90 -12.06
C GLU A 84 5.64 -17.67 -11.50
N ASP A 85 5.59 -17.52 -10.17
CA ASP A 85 4.87 -16.41 -9.56
C ASP A 85 5.64 -15.10 -9.71
N SER A 86 4.91 -14.02 -9.94
CA SER A 86 5.45 -12.67 -9.76
C SER A 86 5.45 -12.32 -8.27
N CYS A 87 6.60 -11.90 -7.75
CA CYS A 87 6.74 -11.53 -6.35
C CYS A 87 6.06 -10.19 -6.03
N LYS A 88 5.91 -9.33 -7.05
CA LYS A 88 5.13 -8.10 -6.94
C LYS A 88 4.54 -7.68 -8.29
N THR A 89 3.49 -6.87 -8.19
CA THR A 89 2.83 -6.21 -9.30
C THR A 89 3.02 -4.71 -9.19
N VAL A 90 3.33 -4.05 -10.31
CA VAL A 90 3.46 -2.60 -10.38
C VAL A 90 2.46 -2.06 -11.40
N THR A 91 1.52 -1.25 -10.94
CA THR A 91 0.54 -0.58 -11.80
C THR A 91 0.97 0.86 -11.99
N GLU A 92 1.27 1.23 -13.23
CA GLU A 92 1.67 2.58 -13.62
C GLU A 92 0.57 3.20 -14.48
N THR A 93 0.00 4.31 -14.03
CA THR A 93 -0.87 5.17 -14.83
C THR A 93 -0.21 6.55 -14.97
N PRO A 94 -0.69 7.44 -15.86
CA PRO A 94 -0.15 8.80 -15.96
C PRO A 94 -0.19 9.59 -14.64
N ASP A 95 -1.16 9.26 -13.77
CA ASP A 95 -1.45 10.00 -12.54
C ASP A 95 -1.05 9.26 -11.26
N SER A 96 -0.74 7.96 -11.33
CA SER A 96 -0.51 7.14 -10.14
C SER A 96 0.44 5.98 -10.36
N PHE A 97 1.08 5.56 -9.27
CA PHE A 97 2.00 4.41 -9.23
C PHE A 97 1.66 3.57 -8.01
N ILE A 98 1.26 2.31 -8.23
CA ILE A 98 0.84 1.38 -7.18
C ILE A 98 1.76 0.16 -7.21
N VAL A 99 2.29 -0.22 -6.05
CA VAL A 99 3.09 -1.44 -5.88
C VAL A 99 2.36 -2.37 -4.93
N GLU A 100 2.13 -3.60 -5.36
CA GLU A 100 1.52 -4.66 -4.57
C GLU A 100 2.49 -5.83 -4.45
N ASN A 101 2.85 -6.22 -3.23
CA ASN A 101 3.67 -7.41 -3.00
C ASN A 101 2.76 -8.64 -2.95
N ASN A 102 3.03 -9.64 -3.77
CA ASN A 102 2.19 -10.83 -3.93
C ASN A 102 2.67 -12.00 -3.06
N CYS A 103 3.99 -12.22 -3.03
CA CYS A 103 4.61 -13.34 -2.34
C CYS A 103 6.07 -13.05 -1.95
N ALA A 104 6.63 -13.83 -1.02
CA ALA A 104 8.01 -13.77 -0.59
C ALA A 104 8.89 -14.71 -1.44
N CYS A 105 9.95 -14.19 -2.03
CA CYS A 105 10.86 -15.01 -2.83
C CYS A 105 11.60 -16.04 -1.95
N PRO A 106 11.70 -17.31 -2.39
CA PRO A 106 12.50 -18.31 -1.69
C PRO A 106 14.00 -17.98 -1.79
N SER A 107 14.77 -18.32 -0.75
CA SER A 107 16.23 -18.17 -0.75
C SER A 107 16.86 -19.06 -1.84
N PRO A 108 17.84 -18.57 -2.63
CA PRO A 108 18.58 -17.31 -2.48
C PRO A 108 17.97 -16.09 -3.21
N SER A 109 16.84 -16.26 -3.88
CA SER A 109 16.23 -15.23 -4.71
C SER A 109 15.61 -14.10 -3.88
N LYS A 110 15.52 -12.91 -4.49
CA LYS A 110 14.91 -11.71 -3.88
C LYS A 110 13.93 -11.07 -4.85
N CYS A 111 12.94 -10.38 -4.29
CA CYS A 111 12.04 -9.56 -5.09
C CYS A 111 12.72 -8.21 -5.39
N PRO A 112 13.08 -7.91 -6.65
CA PRO A 112 13.83 -6.70 -6.96
C PRO A 112 12.97 -5.44 -6.77
N THR A 113 13.56 -4.34 -6.28
CA THR A 113 12.87 -3.05 -6.18
C THR A 113 12.56 -2.47 -7.56
N SER A 114 13.46 -2.67 -8.51
CA SER A 114 13.30 -2.35 -9.93
C SER A 114 13.79 -3.54 -10.73
N GLY A 115 12.90 -4.22 -11.46
CA GLY A 115 13.22 -5.41 -12.23
C GLY A 115 12.60 -5.34 -13.61
N LYS A 116 13.17 -6.08 -14.57
CA LYS A 116 12.52 -6.29 -15.86
C LYS A 116 11.25 -7.13 -15.61
N PRO A 117 10.07 -6.67 -16.02
CA PRO A 117 8.87 -7.47 -15.89
C PRO A 117 8.97 -8.74 -16.72
N SER A 118 8.43 -9.84 -16.19
CA SER A 118 8.21 -11.06 -16.97
C SER A 118 7.04 -10.87 -17.93
N GLN A 119 6.06 -10.05 -17.55
CA GLN A 119 4.87 -9.73 -18.32
C GLN A 119 4.43 -8.30 -18.07
N GLU A 120 3.91 -7.66 -19.11
CA GLU A 120 3.22 -6.38 -19.03
C GLU A 120 1.81 -6.52 -19.62
N MET A 121 0.82 -5.89 -18.98
CA MET A 121 -0.57 -5.90 -19.43
C MET A 121 -1.14 -4.48 -19.42
N PRO A 122 -1.70 -3.98 -20.52
CA PRO A 122 -2.34 -2.67 -20.54
C PRO A 122 -3.62 -2.68 -19.69
N VAL A 123 -3.82 -1.64 -18.88
CA VAL A 123 -5.03 -1.46 -18.06
C VAL A 123 -5.47 0.01 -18.16
N GLY A 124 -6.57 0.25 -18.87
CA GLY A 124 -7.07 1.60 -19.11
C GLY A 124 -6.03 2.47 -19.82
N LYS A 125 -5.58 3.55 -19.16
CA LYS A 125 -4.51 4.45 -19.64
C LYS A 125 -3.12 4.08 -19.12
N GLY A 126 -2.98 2.96 -18.41
CA GLY A 126 -1.76 2.52 -17.76
C GLY A 126 -1.31 1.13 -18.15
N VAL A 127 -0.31 0.64 -17.44
CA VAL A 127 0.27 -0.70 -17.59
C VAL A 127 0.45 -1.35 -16.23
N VAL A 128 0.13 -2.64 -16.16
CA VAL A 128 0.42 -3.52 -15.04
C VAL A 128 1.65 -4.34 -15.41
N LYS A 129 2.68 -4.31 -14.56
CA LYS A 129 3.96 -4.99 -14.74
C LYS A 129 4.10 -6.07 -13.68
N PHE A 130 4.36 -7.30 -14.11
CA PHE A 130 4.56 -8.45 -13.23
C PHE A 130 6.05 -8.69 -13.04
N ILE A 131 6.55 -8.58 -11.81
CA ILE A 131 7.98 -8.66 -11.51
C ILE A 131 8.27 -10.01 -10.85
N PRO A 132 9.09 -10.89 -11.47
CA PRO A 132 9.46 -12.18 -10.89
C PRO A 132 10.56 -12.03 -9.83
N CYS A 133 10.75 -13.09 -9.06
CA CYS A 133 11.94 -13.26 -8.22
C CYS A 133 13.21 -13.32 -9.07
N GLN A 134 14.32 -12.79 -8.53
CA GLN A 134 15.65 -12.80 -9.17
C GLN A 134 16.70 -13.38 -8.23
#